data_AF-M4BFZ0-F1
#
_entry.id   AF-M4BFZ0-F1
#
_cell.length_a   1.000
_cell.length_b   1.000
_cell.length_c   1.000
_cell.angle_alpha   90.00
_cell.angle_beta   90.00
_cell.angle_gamma   90.00
#
_symmetry.space_group_name_H-M   'P 1'
#
loop_
_entity.id
_entity.type
_entity.pdbx_description
1 polymer ?
#
loop_
_entity_poly.entity_id
_entity_poly.type
_entity_poly.pdbx_seq_one_letter_code
_entity_poly.pdbx_strand_id
1 'polypeptide(L)'
;MAPIIQRHVRALQHALDAASKTQVPVDLFTISGRFTLDAFGEIAFGFNLSTLTLKHEHPFERAFVAAQHIAAARLVQPTWYWKLKRWLNVGSEQRFCDALTTVDHFVMDGISETMAKRIAVPGNVNEDGKCRNRDIVSLILAHETVDGKPVDPIVVRSIVLMALIAGRDMAADALAWMFHLLTLNPRVENKLRAELLKVLPKLGTDFDYVPDMQDVHGLVYLEATICEALRLYSPMGFA
;
A
#
# COMPACT_ATOMS: atom_id res chain seq x y z
N MET A 1 -7.09 11.91 -1.87
CA MET A 1 -6.46 10.71 -2.43
C MET A 1 -5.57 11.03 -3.63
N ALA A 2 -6.11 11.59 -4.73
CA ALA A 2 -5.33 11.94 -5.93
C ALA A 2 -4.01 12.70 -5.68
N PRO A 3 -3.96 13.80 -4.88
CA PRO A 3 -2.69 14.53 -4.67
C PRO A 3 -1.65 13.73 -3.86
N ILE A 4 -2.09 12.81 -3.00
CA ILE A 4 -1.21 11.93 -2.22
C ILE A 4 -0.56 10.92 -3.15
N ILE A 5 -1.36 10.26 -4.00
CA ILE A 5 -0.87 9.31 -4.99
C ILE A 5 0.12 10.01 -5.94
N GLN A 6 -0.20 11.20 -6.44
CA GLN A 6 0.68 11.95 -7.32
C GLN A 6 2.05 12.23 -6.69
N ARG A 7 2.09 12.58 -5.40
CA ARG A 7 3.35 12.81 -4.68
C ARG A 7 4.19 11.53 -4.61
N HIS A 8 3.59 10.40 -4.27
CA HIS A 8 4.30 9.11 -4.20
C HIS A 8 4.72 8.60 -5.56
N VAL A 9 3.95 8.88 -6.62
CA VAL A 9 4.32 8.54 -8.00
C VAL A 9 5.55 9.34 -8.44
N ARG A 10 5.66 10.63 -8.12
CA ARG A 10 6.88 11.41 -8.38
C ARG A 10 8.09 10.85 -7.64
N ALA A 11 7.91 10.48 -6.37
CA ALA A 11 8.99 9.84 -5.61
C ALA A 11 9.45 8.52 -6.26
N LEU A 12 8.51 7.71 -6.74
CA LEU A 12 8.79 6.48 -7.48
C LEU A 12 9.51 6.76 -8.82
N GLN A 13 9.07 7.77 -9.58
CA GLN A 13 9.71 8.18 -10.82
C GLN A 13 11.18 8.57 -10.61
N HIS A 14 11.47 9.38 -9.59
CA HIS A 14 12.86 9.75 -9.25
C HIS A 14 13.69 8.55 -8.80
N ALA A 15 13.12 7.62 -8.02
CA ALA A 15 13.81 6.41 -7.60
C ALA A 15 14.18 5.52 -8.79
N LEU A 16 13.26 5.35 -9.76
CA LEU A 16 13.50 4.58 -10.98
C LEU A 16 14.49 5.27 -11.93
N ASP A 17 14.46 6.62 -12.05
CA ASP A 17 15.44 7.37 -12.84
C ASP A 17 16.85 7.26 -12.25
N ALA A 18 16.98 7.38 -10.93
CA ALA A 18 18.23 7.17 -10.23
C ALA A 18 18.78 5.75 -10.46
N ALA A 19 17.91 4.73 -10.39
CA ALA A 19 18.31 3.35 -10.63
C ALA A 19 18.71 3.09 -12.09
N SER A 20 18.00 3.68 -13.05
CA SER A 20 18.29 3.59 -14.50
C SER A 20 19.72 4.02 -14.83
N LYS A 21 20.22 5.09 -14.17
CA LYS A 21 21.60 5.60 -14.35
C LYS A 21 22.66 4.60 -13.88
N THR A 22 22.35 3.75 -12.92
CA THR A 22 23.30 2.79 -12.36
C THR A 22 23.41 1.48 -13.15
N GLN A 23 22.49 1.23 -14.09
CA GLN A 23 22.43 -0.02 -14.89
C GLN A 23 22.38 -1.31 -14.05
N VAL A 24 22.01 -1.20 -12.77
CA VAL A 24 21.84 -2.34 -11.87
C VAL A 24 20.40 -2.85 -12.01
N PRO A 25 20.17 -4.18 -12.10
CA PRO A 25 18.83 -4.73 -12.14
C PRO A 25 18.07 -4.36 -10.85
N VAL A 26 16.84 -3.88 -11.04
CA VAL A 26 15.97 -3.41 -9.97
C VAL A 26 14.89 -4.44 -9.69
N ASP A 27 14.72 -4.80 -8.42
CA ASP A 27 13.59 -5.62 -8.01
C ASP A 27 12.30 -4.77 -7.93
N LEU A 28 11.47 -4.90 -8.96
CA LEU A 28 10.19 -4.21 -9.06
C LEU A 28 9.16 -4.68 -8.02
N PHE A 29 9.29 -5.89 -7.49
CA PHE A 29 8.42 -6.37 -6.42
C PHE A 29 8.66 -5.58 -5.13
N THR A 30 9.93 -5.48 -4.72
CA THR A 30 10.33 -4.70 -3.55
C THR A 30 9.96 -3.22 -3.70
N ILE A 31 10.23 -2.61 -4.86
CA ILE A 31 9.89 -1.19 -5.07
C ILE A 31 8.37 -0.96 -5.08
N SER A 32 7.59 -1.82 -5.75
CA SER A 32 6.12 -1.71 -5.77
C SER A 32 5.54 -1.90 -4.37
N GLY A 33 6.11 -2.81 -3.56
CA GLY A 33 5.73 -3.01 -2.15
C GLY A 33 5.99 -1.80 -1.25
N ARG A 34 7.09 -1.07 -1.48
CA ARG A 34 7.39 0.19 -0.78
C ARG A 34 6.48 1.33 -1.23
N PHE A 35 6.26 1.46 -2.54
CA PHE A 35 5.36 2.49 -3.09
C PHE A 35 3.93 2.33 -2.57
N THR A 36 3.41 1.10 -2.61
CA THR A 36 2.06 0.82 -2.12
C THR A 36 1.95 0.98 -0.61
N LEU A 37 2.99 0.62 0.15
CA LEU A 37 3.03 0.87 1.60
C LEU A 37 2.98 2.37 1.93
N ASP A 38 3.75 3.21 1.23
CA ASP A 38 3.75 4.66 1.44
C ASP A 38 2.41 5.29 1.02
N ALA A 39 1.89 4.91 -0.16
CA ALA A 39 0.65 5.44 -0.68
C ALA A 39 -0.57 5.03 0.15
N PHE A 40 -0.73 3.73 0.45
CA PHE A 40 -1.82 3.26 1.31
C PHE A 40 -1.62 3.68 2.76
N GLY A 41 -0.38 3.67 3.27
CA GLY A 41 -0.05 4.15 4.60
C GLY A 41 -0.59 5.56 4.86
N GLU A 42 -0.36 6.45 3.90
CA GLU A 42 -0.83 7.83 4.00
C GLU A 42 -2.32 7.98 3.71
N ILE A 43 -2.87 7.31 2.69
CA ILE A 43 -4.29 7.44 2.32
C ILE A 43 -5.21 6.83 3.39
N ALA A 44 -4.85 5.67 3.90
CA ALA A 44 -5.69 4.94 4.83
C ALA A 44 -5.50 5.44 6.27
N PHE A 45 -4.27 5.81 6.64
CA PHE A 45 -3.93 6.04 8.04
C PHE A 45 -3.31 7.42 8.33
N GLY A 46 -2.90 8.18 7.30
CA GLY A 46 -2.32 9.51 7.46
C GLY A 46 -0.83 9.52 7.85
N PHE A 47 -0.15 8.36 7.82
CA PHE A 47 1.29 8.28 8.11
C PHE A 47 2.11 8.38 6.84
N ASN A 48 3.21 9.14 6.90
CA ASN A 48 4.19 9.17 5.84
C ASN A 48 5.43 8.40 6.30
N LEU A 49 5.55 7.14 5.87
CA LEU A 49 6.68 6.28 6.20
C LEU A 49 7.91 6.55 5.31
N SER A 50 7.71 7.19 4.14
CA SER A 50 8.76 7.50 3.17
C SER A 50 9.70 6.31 2.90
N THR A 51 9.17 5.09 2.87
CA THR A 51 9.94 3.86 2.67
C THR A 51 10.62 3.79 1.31
N LEU A 52 10.09 4.49 0.30
CA LEU A 52 10.69 4.60 -1.03
C LEU A 52 12.02 5.35 -1.05
N THR A 53 12.24 6.32 -0.16
CA THR A 53 13.45 7.15 -0.13
C THR A 53 14.49 6.64 0.86
N LEU A 54 14.12 5.71 1.73
CA LEU A 54 15.02 5.10 2.71
C LEU A 54 15.96 4.09 2.02
N LYS A 55 17.26 4.24 2.29
CA LYS A 55 18.30 3.27 1.89
C LYS A 55 18.21 1.95 2.66
N HIS A 56 17.52 1.95 3.79
CA HIS A 56 17.36 0.79 4.69
C HIS A 56 15.88 0.45 4.85
N GLU A 57 15.58 -0.84 5.04
CA GLU A 57 14.21 -1.30 5.31
C GLU A 57 13.67 -0.66 6.59
N HIS A 58 12.46 -0.14 6.52
CA HIS A 58 11.82 0.46 7.68
C HIS A 58 11.48 -0.66 8.71
N PRO A 59 11.68 -0.45 10.02
CA PRO A 59 11.39 -1.47 11.04
C PRO A 59 9.98 -2.04 10.95
N PHE A 60 8.99 -1.19 10.63
CA PHE A 60 7.62 -1.61 10.36
C PHE A 60 7.51 -2.53 9.14
N GLU A 61 8.11 -2.18 8.00
CA GLU A 61 8.08 -2.98 6.77
C GLU A 61 8.63 -4.39 7.03
N ARG A 62 9.79 -4.46 7.70
CA ARG A 62 10.44 -5.73 8.04
C ARG A 62 9.60 -6.56 9.01
N ALA A 63 9.05 -5.94 10.06
CA ALA A 63 8.18 -6.64 11.02
C ALA A 63 6.91 -7.16 10.34
N PHE A 64 6.31 -6.35 9.46
CA PHE A 64 5.10 -6.68 8.73
C PHE A 64 5.33 -7.88 7.79
N VAL A 65 6.37 -7.83 6.95
CA VAL A 65 6.73 -8.93 6.04
C VAL A 65 7.07 -10.21 6.80
N ALA A 66 7.81 -10.10 7.92
CA ALA A 66 8.13 -11.25 8.77
C ALA A 66 6.88 -11.88 9.38
N ALA A 67 5.95 -11.07 9.89
CA ALA A 67 4.69 -11.56 10.45
C ALA A 67 3.87 -12.32 9.40
N GLN A 68 3.79 -11.80 8.17
CA GLN A 68 3.08 -12.44 7.06
C GLN A 68 3.73 -13.76 6.64
N HIS A 69 5.06 -13.81 6.49
CA HIS A 69 5.77 -15.04 6.14
C HIS A 69 5.57 -16.14 7.19
N ILE A 70 5.64 -15.79 8.47
CA ILE A 70 5.42 -16.75 9.55
C ILE A 70 3.95 -17.19 9.58
N ALA A 71 3.01 -16.27 9.37
CA ALA A 71 1.59 -16.60 9.27
C ALA A 71 1.29 -17.54 8.08
N ALA A 72 1.89 -17.30 6.92
CA ALA A 72 1.76 -18.16 5.74
C ALA A 72 2.35 -19.55 6.00
N ALA A 73 3.50 -19.63 6.67
CA ALA A 73 4.11 -20.91 7.05
C ALA A 73 3.21 -21.74 7.98
N ARG A 74 2.34 -21.11 8.78
CA ARG A 74 1.34 -21.82 9.60
C ARG A 74 0.27 -22.54 8.78
N LEU A 75 -0.02 -22.10 7.55
CA LEU A 75 -1.00 -22.76 6.68
C LEU A 75 -0.51 -24.14 6.23
N VAL A 76 0.81 -24.32 6.11
CA VAL A 76 1.43 -25.59 5.69
C VAL A 76 1.82 -26.46 6.90
N GLN A 77 2.00 -25.85 8.07
CA GLN A 77 2.40 -26.58 9.28
C GLN A 77 1.20 -27.16 10.04
N PRO A 78 1.29 -28.41 10.54
CA PRO A 78 0.25 -28.98 11.40
C PRO A 78 -0.02 -28.11 12.63
N THR A 79 -1.30 -28.00 13.02
CA THR A 79 -1.74 -27.08 14.08
C THR A 79 -1.11 -27.32 15.45
N TRP A 80 -0.77 -28.57 15.76
CA TRP A 80 -0.09 -28.93 17.01
C TRP A 80 1.36 -28.42 17.05
N TYR A 81 2.05 -28.38 15.91
CA TYR A 81 3.48 -28.06 15.85
C TYR A 81 3.74 -26.57 16.10
N TRP A 82 2.98 -25.69 15.44
CA TRP A 82 3.12 -24.26 15.68
C TRP A 82 2.52 -23.83 17.03
N LYS A 83 1.45 -24.50 17.52
CA LYS A 83 0.94 -24.27 18.88
C LYS A 83 1.97 -24.64 19.95
N LEU A 84 2.70 -25.75 19.76
CA LEU A 84 3.77 -26.15 20.68
C LEU A 84 4.91 -25.13 20.67
N LYS A 85 5.34 -24.66 19.49
CA LYS A 85 6.34 -23.59 19.37
C LYS A 85 5.90 -22.29 20.01
N ARG A 86 4.61 -21.95 19.90
CA ARG A 86 4.02 -20.76 20.52
C ARG A 86 3.99 -20.88 22.03
N TRP A 87 3.64 -22.07 22.54
CA TRP A 87 3.65 -22.34 23.98
C TRP A 87 5.07 -22.28 24.56
N LEU A 88 6.06 -22.82 23.85
CA LEU A 88 7.47 -22.74 24.25
C LEU A 88 8.07 -21.34 24.03
N ASN A 89 7.40 -20.47 23.28
CA ASN A 89 7.90 -19.17 22.83
C ASN A 89 9.31 -19.25 22.19
N VAL A 90 9.55 -20.26 21.35
CA VAL A 90 10.86 -20.49 20.71
C VAL A 90 10.77 -20.33 19.20
N GLY A 91 11.78 -19.68 18.62
CA GLY A 91 12.03 -19.68 17.18
C GLY A 91 11.11 -18.75 16.42
N SER A 92 10.35 -19.30 15.45
CA SER A 92 9.48 -18.52 14.56
C SER A 92 8.33 -17.84 15.30
N GLU A 93 7.81 -18.46 16.37
CA GLU A 93 6.66 -17.93 17.11
C GLU A 93 7.05 -16.73 18.00
N GLN A 94 8.25 -16.74 18.58
CA GLN A 94 8.79 -15.59 19.30
C GLN A 94 8.96 -14.40 18.35
N ARG A 95 9.61 -14.61 17.20
CA ARG A 95 9.78 -13.58 16.17
C ARG A 95 8.44 -13.03 15.67
N PHE A 96 7.41 -13.87 15.58
CA PHE A 96 6.06 -13.45 15.23
C PHE A 96 5.43 -12.57 16.29
N CYS A 97 5.57 -12.92 17.58
CA CYS A 97 5.11 -12.06 18.68
C CYS A 97 5.83 -10.70 18.69
N ASP A 98 7.16 -10.68 18.52
CA ASP A 98 7.94 -9.44 18.48
C ASP A 98 7.55 -8.56 17.29
N ALA A 99 7.37 -9.18 16.11
CA ALA A 99 6.93 -8.52 14.90
C ALA A 99 5.51 -7.95 15.04
N LEU A 100 4.57 -8.73 15.60
CA LEU A 100 3.21 -8.26 15.87
C LEU A 100 3.19 -7.11 16.87
N THR A 101 4.05 -7.13 17.89
CA THR A 101 4.13 -6.05 18.89
C THR A 101 4.63 -4.76 18.25
N THR A 102 5.61 -4.86 17.35
CA THR A 102 6.11 -3.71 16.59
C THR A 102 5.01 -3.14 15.68
N VAL A 103 4.35 -4.00 14.91
CA VAL A 103 3.24 -3.61 14.02
C VAL A 103 2.08 -3.00 14.81
N ASP A 104 1.74 -3.56 15.99
CA ASP A 104 0.72 -3.03 16.88
C ASP A 104 1.05 -1.61 17.34
N HIS A 105 2.27 -1.42 17.86
CA HIS A 105 2.73 -0.14 18.36
C HIS A 105 2.65 0.93 17.28
N PHE A 106 3.15 0.65 16.08
CA PHE A 106 3.08 1.58 14.94
C PHE A 106 1.64 1.94 14.56
N VAL A 107 0.74 0.96 14.51
CA VAL A 107 -0.66 1.22 14.17
C VAL A 107 -1.37 2.00 15.27
N MET A 108 -1.13 1.68 16.54
CA MET A 108 -1.74 2.37 17.67
C MET A 108 -1.23 3.80 17.82
N ASP A 109 0.09 4.02 17.70
CA ASP A 109 0.68 5.37 17.66
C ASP A 109 0.01 6.19 16.58
N GLY A 110 -0.14 5.59 15.42
CA GLY A 110 -0.77 6.21 14.30
C GLY A 110 -2.25 6.58 14.51
N ILE A 111 -3.05 5.63 15.01
CA ILE A 111 -4.46 5.87 15.35
C ILE A 111 -4.55 7.00 16.38
N SER A 112 -3.67 7.00 17.38
CA SER A 112 -3.63 8.03 18.42
C SER A 112 -3.30 9.42 17.85
N GLU A 113 -2.37 9.51 16.89
CA GLU A 113 -2.01 10.77 16.23
C GLU A 113 -3.18 11.31 15.41
N THR A 114 -3.87 10.45 14.67
CA THR A 114 -5.05 10.81 13.87
C THR A 114 -6.22 11.23 14.76
N MET A 115 -6.43 10.55 15.89
CA MET A 115 -7.40 10.97 16.92
C MET A 115 -7.03 12.33 17.53
N ALA A 116 -5.76 12.55 17.88
CA ALA A 116 -5.29 13.81 18.45
C ALA A 116 -5.48 14.99 17.48
N LYS A 117 -5.17 14.81 16.19
CA LYS A 117 -5.43 15.81 15.14
C LYS A 117 -6.92 16.16 15.03
N ARG A 118 -7.80 15.19 15.23
CA ARG A 118 -9.27 15.40 15.22
C ARG A 118 -9.75 16.22 16.42
N ILE A 119 -9.20 15.95 17.62
CA ILE A 119 -9.55 16.68 18.86
C ILE A 119 -9.00 18.11 18.82
N ALA A 120 -7.80 18.31 18.27
CA ALA A 120 -7.14 19.62 18.19
C ALA A 120 -7.76 20.57 17.16
N VAL A 121 -8.50 20.05 16.16
CA VAL A 121 -9.19 20.85 15.14
C VAL A 121 -10.71 20.61 15.20
N PRO A 122 -11.41 21.15 16.21
CA PRO A 122 -12.87 21.15 16.22
C PRO A 122 -13.38 22.27 15.31
N GLY A 123 -13.26 22.14 13.98
CA GLY A 123 -13.70 23.24 13.11
C GLY A 123 -13.29 23.24 11.63
N ASN A 124 -13.33 22.11 10.94
CA ASN A 124 -13.33 22.12 9.45
C ASN A 124 -14.60 21.44 8.91
N VAL A 125 -15.75 21.90 9.42
CA VAL A 125 -17.05 21.70 8.77
C VAL A 125 -17.31 22.97 7.97
N ASN A 126 -16.99 22.96 6.68
CA ASN A 126 -17.59 23.93 5.77
C ASN A 126 -19.09 23.64 5.66
N GLU A 127 -19.87 24.65 5.28
CA GLU A 127 -21.35 24.64 5.15
C GLU A 127 -21.93 23.53 4.24
N ASP A 128 -21.08 22.73 3.59
CA ASP A 128 -21.42 21.54 2.77
C ASP A 128 -21.17 20.18 3.46
N GLY A 129 -20.78 20.12 4.74
CA GLY A 129 -20.67 18.86 5.49
C GLY A 129 -19.54 17.90 5.06
N LYS A 130 -18.64 18.31 4.16
CA LYS A 130 -17.50 17.49 3.69
C LYS A 130 -16.19 17.88 4.39
N CYS A 131 -15.71 17.02 5.29
CA CYS A 131 -14.34 17.10 5.83
C CYS A 131 -13.32 16.87 4.70
N ARG A 132 -12.33 17.77 4.57
CA ARG A 132 -11.42 17.85 3.40
C ARG A 132 -10.36 16.74 3.31
N ASN A 133 -10.20 15.90 4.32
CA ASN A 133 -9.41 14.67 4.28
C ASN A 133 -10.05 13.66 5.24
N ARG A 134 -10.81 12.71 4.70
CA ARG A 134 -11.38 11.61 5.46
C ARG A 134 -10.46 10.41 5.28
N ASP A 135 -9.47 10.28 6.15
CA ASP A 135 -8.65 9.07 6.24
C ASP A 135 -9.56 7.89 6.60
N ILE A 136 -9.24 6.67 6.16
CA ILE A 136 -10.08 5.49 6.40
C ILE A 136 -10.30 5.28 7.90
N VAL A 137 -9.28 5.52 8.72
CA VAL A 137 -9.41 5.52 10.19
C VAL A 137 -10.43 6.55 10.65
N SER A 138 -10.37 7.78 10.16
CA SER A 138 -11.32 8.83 10.51
C SER A 138 -12.74 8.50 10.08
N LEU A 139 -12.92 7.79 8.96
CA LEU A 139 -14.22 7.29 8.51
C LEU A 139 -14.75 6.20 9.42
N ILE A 140 -13.90 5.22 9.76
CA ILE A 140 -14.24 4.15 10.69
C ILE A 140 -14.68 4.80 12.00
N LEU A 141 -13.81 5.60 12.63
CA LEU A 141 -14.04 6.39 13.85
C LEU A 141 -15.22 7.38 13.81
N ALA A 142 -15.68 7.79 12.62
CA ALA A 142 -16.84 8.67 12.46
C ALA A 142 -18.16 7.90 12.39
N HIS A 143 -18.13 6.63 11.97
CA HIS A 143 -19.30 5.75 11.93
C HIS A 143 -19.44 4.91 13.22
N GLU A 144 -18.57 5.11 14.21
CA GLU A 144 -18.53 4.37 15.49
C GLU A 144 -19.59 4.77 16.53
N THR A 145 -20.64 5.50 16.14
CA THR A 145 -21.86 5.53 16.95
C THR A 145 -22.86 4.52 16.40
N VAL A 146 -22.52 3.24 16.49
CA VAL A 146 -23.53 2.17 16.42
C VAL A 146 -23.95 1.93 17.87
N ASP A 147 -25.21 2.27 18.20
CA ASP A 147 -25.81 2.12 19.54
C ASP A 147 -25.19 2.93 20.69
N GLY A 148 -24.46 4.01 20.40
CA GLY A 148 -23.99 4.97 21.42
C GLY A 148 -22.85 4.47 22.31
N LYS A 149 -22.14 3.40 21.92
CA LYS A 149 -20.94 2.91 22.61
C LYS A 149 -19.68 3.18 21.76
N PRO A 150 -18.57 3.62 22.38
CA PRO A 150 -17.29 3.74 21.67
C PRO A 150 -16.83 2.35 21.22
N VAL A 151 -16.34 2.24 19.98
CA VAL A 151 -15.77 0.99 19.47
C VAL A 151 -14.46 0.69 20.18
N ASP A 152 -14.23 -0.59 20.46
CA ASP A 152 -13.00 -1.09 21.06
C ASP A 152 -11.79 -0.75 20.17
N PRO A 153 -10.76 -0.06 20.67
CA PRO A 153 -9.53 0.22 19.93
C PRO A 153 -8.90 -1.01 19.27
N ILE A 154 -9.08 -2.20 19.88
CA ILE A 154 -8.58 -3.47 19.33
C ILE A 154 -9.27 -3.81 18.00
N VAL A 155 -10.57 -3.53 17.89
CA VAL A 155 -11.34 -3.77 16.66
C VAL A 155 -10.92 -2.81 15.56
N VAL A 156 -10.76 -1.51 15.90
CA VAL A 156 -10.28 -0.49 14.95
C VAL A 156 -8.92 -0.88 14.39
N ARG A 157 -7.98 -1.21 15.28
CA ARG A 157 -6.64 -1.69 14.90
C ARG A 157 -6.73 -2.92 13.98
N SER A 158 -7.59 -3.89 14.28
CA SER A 158 -7.72 -5.10 13.48
C SER A 158 -8.23 -4.80 12.06
N ILE A 159 -9.24 -3.93 11.95
CA ILE A 159 -9.76 -3.48 10.65
C ILE A 159 -8.68 -2.73 9.87
N VAL A 160 -7.95 -1.84 10.55
CA VAL A 160 -6.82 -1.07 9.98
C VAL A 160 -5.75 -2.00 9.42
N LEU A 161 -5.31 -2.99 10.21
CA LEU A 161 -4.31 -3.95 9.78
C LEU A 161 -4.78 -4.77 8.58
N MET A 162 -6.02 -5.24 8.61
CA MET A 162 -6.59 -6.02 7.51
C MET A 162 -6.70 -5.18 6.23
N ALA A 163 -7.10 -3.92 6.33
CA ALA A 163 -7.16 -3.00 5.20
C ALA A 163 -5.77 -2.69 4.63
N LEU A 164 -4.76 -2.52 5.49
CA LEU A 164 -3.38 -2.31 5.06
C LEU A 164 -2.83 -3.51 4.30
N ILE A 165 -3.00 -4.72 4.83
CA ILE A 165 -2.58 -5.97 4.17
C ILE A 165 -3.25 -6.09 2.80
N ALA A 166 -4.58 -5.97 2.78
CA ALA A 166 -5.36 -6.12 1.55
C ALA A 166 -4.96 -5.10 0.48
N GLY A 167 -4.86 -3.82 0.85
CA GLY A 167 -4.55 -2.75 -0.10
C GLY A 167 -3.13 -2.79 -0.63
N ARG A 168 -2.15 -2.97 0.27
CA ARG A 168 -0.73 -2.94 -0.07
C ARG A 168 -0.34 -4.10 -0.99
N ASP A 169 -0.56 -5.32 -0.53
CA ASP A 169 0.06 -6.50 -1.16
C ASP A 169 -0.58 -6.78 -2.51
N MET A 170 -1.92 -6.68 -2.60
CA MET A 170 -2.62 -6.90 -3.87
C MET A 170 -2.20 -5.89 -4.94
N ALA A 171 -2.01 -4.62 -4.57
CA ALA A 171 -1.56 -3.60 -5.50
C ALA A 171 -0.07 -3.77 -5.88
N ALA A 172 0.78 -4.15 -4.92
CA ALA A 172 2.20 -4.37 -5.16
C ALA A 172 2.43 -5.52 -6.15
N ASP A 173 1.74 -6.64 -5.92
CA ASP A 173 1.79 -7.83 -6.78
C ASP A 173 1.29 -7.51 -8.19
N ALA A 174 0.16 -6.82 -8.30
CA ALA A 174 -0.41 -6.44 -9.60
C ALA A 174 0.56 -5.55 -10.41
N LEU A 175 1.18 -4.56 -9.77
CA LEU A 175 2.16 -3.68 -10.41
C LEU A 175 3.40 -4.46 -10.85
N ALA A 176 3.96 -5.31 -9.97
CA ALA A 176 5.13 -6.11 -10.28
C ALA A 176 4.89 -7.04 -11.48
N TRP A 177 3.76 -7.76 -11.50
CA TRP A 177 3.38 -8.63 -12.63
C TRP A 177 3.12 -7.85 -13.91
N MET A 178 2.48 -6.70 -13.82
CA MET A 178 2.24 -5.84 -14.98
C MET A 178 3.54 -5.41 -15.64
N PHE A 179 4.50 -4.89 -14.87
CA PHE A 179 5.81 -4.51 -15.41
C PHE A 179 6.56 -5.71 -15.97
N HIS A 180 6.51 -6.87 -15.28
CA HIS A 180 7.11 -8.09 -15.79
C HIS A 180 6.51 -8.55 -17.13
N LEU A 181 5.19 -8.48 -17.28
CA LEU A 181 4.52 -8.81 -18.54
C LEU A 181 4.87 -7.82 -19.66
N LEU A 182 5.03 -6.53 -19.35
CA LEU A 182 5.42 -5.52 -20.32
C LEU A 182 6.84 -5.76 -20.85
N THR A 183 7.80 -6.11 -19.98
CA THR A 183 9.18 -6.41 -20.42
C THR A 183 9.26 -7.63 -21.33
N LEU A 184 8.36 -8.61 -21.15
CA LEU A 184 8.26 -9.79 -22.02
C LEU A 184 7.52 -9.51 -23.34
N ASN A 185 6.75 -8.42 -23.43
CA ASN A 185 5.90 -8.11 -24.59
C ASN A 185 6.16 -6.69 -25.14
N PRO A 186 7.31 -6.43 -25.79
CA PRO A 186 7.65 -5.10 -26.32
C PRO A 186 6.61 -4.50 -27.27
N ARG A 187 5.87 -5.36 -28.00
CA ARG A 187 4.76 -4.93 -28.86
C ARG A 187 3.64 -4.25 -28.06
N VAL A 188 3.31 -4.81 -26.90
CA VAL A 188 2.27 -4.28 -26.00
C VAL A 188 2.76 -3.00 -25.35
N GLU A 189 4.00 -2.98 -24.86
CA GLU A 189 4.65 -1.79 -24.28
C GLU A 189 4.64 -0.61 -25.25
N ASN A 190 5.07 -0.82 -26.50
CA ASN A 190 5.10 0.24 -27.51
C ASN A 190 3.70 0.79 -27.82
N LYS A 191 2.70 -0.09 -27.90
CA LYS A 191 1.31 0.32 -28.14
C LYS A 191 0.73 1.09 -26.94
N LEU A 192 1.05 0.67 -25.72
CA LEU A 192 0.66 1.35 -24.50
C LEU A 192 1.30 2.75 -24.42
N ARG A 193 2.61 2.85 -24.66
CA ARG A 193 3.32 4.13 -24.70
C ARG A 193 2.74 5.08 -25.75
N ALA A 194 2.36 4.57 -26.92
CA ALA A 194 1.72 5.36 -27.96
C ALA A 194 0.35 5.92 -27.54
N GLU A 195 -0.48 5.13 -26.84
CA GLU A 195 -1.74 5.63 -26.27
C GLU A 195 -1.48 6.70 -25.22
N LEU A 196 -0.57 6.44 -24.28
CA LEU A 196 -0.23 7.38 -23.20
C LEU A 196 0.23 8.72 -23.75
N LEU A 197 1.14 8.75 -24.74
CA LEU A 197 1.62 9.99 -25.33
C LEU A 197 0.56 10.71 -26.18
N LYS A 198 -0.41 9.97 -26.74
CA LYS A 198 -1.51 10.55 -27.52
C LYS A 198 -2.54 11.25 -26.63
N VAL A 199 -2.94 10.60 -25.53
CA VAL A 199 -3.96 11.12 -24.61
C VAL A 199 -3.35 12.12 -23.63
N LEU A 200 -2.12 11.87 -23.18
CA LEU A 200 -1.40 12.63 -22.17
C LEU A 200 -0.04 13.09 -22.70
N PRO A 201 0.00 14.04 -23.66
CA PRO A 201 1.24 14.47 -24.31
C PRO A 201 2.25 15.06 -23.32
N LYS A 202 1.77 15.61 -22.19
CA LYS A 202 2.62 16.16 -21.12
C LYS A 202 3.57 15.12 -20.51
N LEU A 203 3.22 13.83 -20.54
CA LEU A 203 4.11 12.76 -20.08
C LEU A 203 5.40 12.66 -20.91
N GLY A 204 5.40 13.14 -22.16
CA GLY A 204 6.58 13.15 -23.02
C GLY A 204 7.45 14.40 -22.86
N THR A 205 6.94 15.46 -22.25
CA THR A 205 7.59 16.77 -22.19
C THR A 205 8.02 17.18 -20.78
N ASP A 206 7.25 16.77 -19.77
CA ASP A 206 7.47 17.12 -18.37
C ASP A 206 7.67 15.84 -17.56
N PHE A 207 8.85 15.70 -16.97
CA PHE A 207 9.24 14.52 -16.19
C PHE A 207 8.46 14.44 -14.86
N ASP A 208 8.11 15.58 -14.26
CA ASP A 208 7.44 15.65 -12.95
C ASP A 208 5.91 15.66 -13.08
N TYR A 209 5.40 15.63 -14.31
CA TYR A 209 3.97 15.58 -14.57
C TYR A 209 3.41 14.22 -14.20
N VAL A 210 2.45 14.23 -13.26
CA VAL A 210 1.63 13.07 -12.91
C VAL A 210 0.17 13.40 -13.22
N PRO A 211 -0.52 12.57 -14.03
CA PRO A 211 -1.92 12.79 -14.40
C PRO A 211 -2.86 12.81 -13.17
N ASP A 212 -3.99 13.50 -13.29
CA ASP A 212 -5.08 13.39 -12.31
C ASP A 212 -6.05 12.25 -12.68
N MET A 213 -6.93 11.85 -11.77
CA MET A 213 -7.91 10.77 -12.00
C MET A 213 -8.77 11.02 -13.25
N GLN A 214 -9.11 12.28 -13.52
CA GLN A 214 -9.88 12.66 -14.71
C GLN A 214 -9.11 12.41 -16.01
N ASP A 215 -7.79 12.60 -15.99
CA ASP A 215 -6.91 12.40 -17.13
C ASP A 215 -6.75 10.90 -17.48
N VAL A 216 -6.83 10.04 -16.46
CA VAL A 216 -6.64 8.58 -16.59
C VAL A 216 -7.87 7.86 -17.16
N HIS A 217 -9.07 8.43 -17.00
CA HIS A 217 -10.33 7.82 -17.48
C HIS A 217 -10.38 7.58 -19.00
N GLY A 218 -9.53 8.25 -19.80
CA GLY A 218 -9.48 8.09 -21.25
C GLY A 218 -8.54 6.99 -21.78
N LEU A 219 -7.86 6.25 -20.90
CA LEU A 219 -6.80 5.30 -21.27
C LEU A 219 -7.32 3.86 -21.38
N VAL A 220 -8.01 3.58 -22.49
CA VAL A 220 -8.69 2.28 -22.71
C VAL A 220 -7.70 1.12 -22.84
N TYR A 221 -6.58 1.32 -23.54
CA TYR A 221 -5.57 0.27 -23.72
C TYR A 221 -4.77 0.02 -22.44
N LEU A 222 -4.53 1.06 -21.62
CA LEU A 222 -4.00 0.88 -20.26
C LEU A 222 -4.93 -0.01 -19.43
N GLU A 223 -6.22 0.30 -19.37
CA GLU A 223 -7.20 -0.50 -18.64
C GLU A 223 -7.21 -1.95 -19.13
N ALA A 224 -7.25 -2.17 -20.45
CA ALA A 224 -7.18 -3.51 -21.04
C ALA A 224 -5.89 -4.26 -20.67
N THR A 225 -4.76 -3.55 -20.59
CA THR A 225 -3.46 -4.14 -20.20
C THR A 225 -3.47 -4.56 -18.72
N ILE A 226 -4.05 -3.72 -17.84
CA ILE A 226 -4.22 -4.04 -16.42
C ILE A 226 -5.14 -5.26 -16.25
N CYS A 227 -6.28 -5.28 -16.95
CA CYS A 227 -7.22 -6.40 -16.92
C CYS A 227 -6.57 -7.70 -17.39
N GLU A 228 -5.77 -7.66 -18.47
CA GLU A 228 -5.08 -8.85 -18.98
C GLU A 228 -4.00 -9.33 -18.00
N ALA A 229 -3.26 -8.41 -17.37
CA ALA A 229 -2.29 -8.76 -16.33
C ALA A 229 -2.97 -9.46 -15.15
N LEU A 230 -4.10 -8.93 -14.68
CA LEU A 230 -4.89 -9.54 -13.59
C LEU A 230 -5.56 -10.86 -14.00
N ARG A 231 -5.91 -11.04 -15.28
CA ARG A 231 -6.46 -12.30 -15.82
C ARG A 231 -5.41 -13.41 -15.80
N LEU A 232 -4.16 -13.10 -16.11
CA LEU A 232 -3.05 -14.05 -16.13
C LEU A 232 -2.49 -14.31 -14.73
N TYR A 233 -2.29 -13.23 -13.96
CA TYR A 233 -1.71 -13.26 -12.63
C TYR A 233 -2.60 -12.48 -11.68
N SER A 234 -3.56 -13.18 -11.09
CA SER A 234 -4.39 -12.60 -10.03
C SER A 234 -3.58 -12.55 -8.73
N PRO A 235 -3.48 -11.39 -8.06
CA PRO A 235 -2.82 -11.28 -6.75
C PRO A 235 -3.42 -12.20 -5.68
N MET A 236 -4.71 -12.54 -5.81
CA MET A 236 -5.39 -13.51 -4.93
C MET A 236 -5.48 -14.88 -5.60
N GLY A 237 -4.32 -15.49 -5.87
CA GLY A 237 -4.23 -16.87 -6.37
C GLY A 237 -4.27 -17.89 -5.24
N PHE A 238 -5.46 -18.23 -4.74
CA PHE A 238 -5.70 -19.62 -4.30
C PHE A 238 -6.22 -20.36 -5.53
N ALA A 239 -5.30 -20.94 -6.31
CA ALA A 239 -5.60 -21.96 -7.30
C ALA A 239 -4.83 -23.24 -6.92
#